data_AF-A0A536ZDX5-F1
#
_entry.id   AF-A0A536ZDX5-F1
#
_cell.length_a   1.000
_cell.length_b   1.000
_cell.length_c   1.000
_cell.angle_alpha   90.00
_cell.angle_beta   90.00
_cell.angle_gamma   90.00
#
_symmetry.space_group_name_H-M   'P 1'
#
loop_
_entity.id
_entity.type
_entity.pdbx_description
1 polymer ?
#
loop_
_entity_poly.entity_id
_entity_poly.type
_entity_poly.pdbx_seq_one_letter_code
_entity_poly.pdbx_strand_id
1 'polypeptide(L)'
;MSRLDAVCAKAAAPRQASAAARQGRRFMRERSAIAALDKLPILRCTLSALSNRPEPIVLPSGTRNPPREQHTMSDTAHPIRIRKIGHVGLYCRDLAKMVDFYTRLLGFKVSDVNEKGMTFLRFGGDHHSFVLAQMSAEEQKKGAGATLLQQIAMEVASLDALKRIRKYLLSQGVNVRGKIKHEGPGNDYTFDFDDPEGNRLQFFSDMDRIGWDGKSRPKAEWKRFEVDD
;
A
#
# COMPACT_ATOMS: atom_id res chain seq x y z
N MET A 1 56.41 36.92 -31.94
CA MET A 1 55.62 37.87 -32.77
C MET A 1 54.24 37.96 -32.12
N SER A 2 54.03 38.97 -31.27
CA SER A 2 53.38 40.28 -31.58
C SER A 2 51.84 40.18 -31.48
N ARG A 3 51.21 40.69 -30.41
CA ARG A 3 50.74 42.10 -30.22
C ARG A 3 49.52 42.40 -31.14
N LEU A 4 48.38 42.99 -30.76
CA LEU A 4 47.88 43.73 -29.57
C LEU A 4 46.35 43.46 -29.38
N ASP A 5 45.60 43.76 -28.31
CA ASP A 5 45.86 44.07 -26.88
C ASP A 5 44.54 43.96 -26.04
N ALA A 6 44.66 44.23 -24.72
CA ALA A 6 43.78 44.89 -23.72
C ALA A 6 42.39 45.48 -24.13
N VAL A 7 41.40 45.68 -23.23
CA VAL A 7 41.47 46.29 -21.88
C VAL A 7 40.48 45.70 -20.87
N CYS A 8 40.86 45.77 -19.58
CA CYS A 8 40.11 45.32 -18.40
C CYS A 8 39.72 46.50 -17.48
N ALA A 9 38.49 46.51 -16.95
CA ALA A 9 38.11 47.25 -15.72
C ALA A 9 36.82 46.61 -15.12
N LYS A 10 36.88 45.91 -13.98
CA LYS A 10 36.81 46.43 -12.59
C LYS A 10 35.51 47.20 -12.24
N ALA A 11 34.63 46.53 -11.51
CA ALA A 11 33.90 47.10 -10.36
C ALA A 11 33.57 45.96 -9.38
N ALA A 12 33.71 46.20 -8.07
CA ALA A 12 33.57 45.19 -7.03
C ALA A 12 32.23 45.31 -6.27
N ALA A 13 31.80 44.23 -5.62
CA ALA A 13 30.65 44.24 -4.72
C ALA A 13 30.94 44.98 -3.40
N PRO A 14 29.95 45.62 -2.77
CA PRO A 14 29.96 45.94 -1.35
C PRO A 14 29.27 44.86 -0.50
N ARG A 15 29.69 44.73 0.77
CA ARG A 15 29.14 43.79 1.76
C ARG A 15 27.97 44.39 2.56
N GLN A 16 27.30 43.49 3.28
CA GLN A 16 26.18 43.71 4.22
C GLN A 16 26.39 44.85 5.24
N ALA A 17 25.30 45.52 5.65
CA ALA A 17 24.94 45.68 7.06
C ALA A 17 23.47 46.11 7.29
N SER A 18 22.87 45.51 8.33
CA SER A 18 21.64 45.82 9.07
C SER A 18 21.13 47.28 9.14
N ALA A 19 19.81 47.45 9.04
CA ALA A 19 19.06 48.42 9.86
C ALA A 19 17.65 47.89 10.20
N ALA A 20 17.20 48.12 11.45
CA ALA A 20 15.88 47.72 11.95
C ALA A 20 15.01 48.96 12.27
N ALA A 21 13.72 48.71 12.55
CA ALA A 21 12.69 49.71 12.90
C ALA A 21 12.23 50.60 11.71
N ARG A 22 10.97 51.05 11.61
CA ARG A 22 9.85 51.03 12.58
C ARG A 22 8.49 51.11 11.86
N GLN A 23 7.45 50.57 12.53
CA GLN A 23 6.00 50.78 12.35
C GLN A 23 5.29 49.98 11.23
N GLY A 24 4.08 49.44 11.44
CA GLY A 24 3.31 49.33 12.69
C GLY A 24 1.80 49.19 12.45
N ARG A 25 1.16 48.19 13.08
CA ARG A 25 -0.30 47.92 13.13
C ARG A 25 -0.97 47.49 11.81
N ARG A 26 -1.22 46.18 11.66
CA ARG A 26 -2.58 45.61 11.46
C ARG A 26 -2.61 44.06 11.57
N PHE A 27 -2.42 43.52 12.78
CA PHE A 27 -2.70 42.11 13.07
C PHE A 27 -3.32 41.97 14.47
N MET A 28 -4.64 41.79 14.50
CA MET A 28 -5.48 41.40 15.65
C MET A 28 -6.80 40.85 15.09
N ARG A 29 -7.44 39.94 15.83
CA ARG A 29 -8.43 38.92 15.39
C ARG A 29 -7.74 37.68 14.77
N GLU A 30 -7.94 36.45 15.25
CA GLU A 30 -8.68 35.97 16.43
C GLU A 30 -7.83 34.95 17.20
N ARG A 31 -7.77 35.10 18.54
CA ARG A 31 -7.24 34.09 19.47
C ARG A 31 -8.22 33.96 20.64
N SER A 32 -9.20 33.08 20.52
CA SER A 32 -10.08 32.64 21.61
C SER A 32 -10.89 31.40 21.18
N ALA A 33 -10.30 30.22 21.32
CA ALA A 33 -10.99 28.93 21.20
C ALA A 33 -10.19 27.77 21.87
N ILE A 34 -9.49 28.04 22.98
CA ILE A 34 -8.92 27.00 23.85
C ILE A 34 -9.25 27.36 25.30
N ALA A 35 -10.55 27.22 25.63
CA ALA A 35 -11.10 27.48 26.96
C ALA A 35 -12.36 26.61 27.18
N ALA A 36 -12.26 25.32 26.89
CA ALA A 36 -13.37 24.37 27.00
C ALA A 36 -12.89 22.90 27.17
N LEU A 37 -11.94 22.63 28.08
CA LEU A 37 -11.52 21.26 28.42
C LEU A 37 -11.23 21.03 29.93
N ASP A 38 -11.30 22.06 30.78
CA ASP A 38 -10.99 21.98 32.24
C ASP A 38 -12.15 21.42 33.10
N LYS A 39 -12.87 20.39 32.62
CA LYS A 39 -13.93 19.70 33.38
C LYS A 39 -13.87 18.17 33.28
N LEU A 40 -12.66 17.61 33.31
CA LEU A 40 -12.43 16.18 33.50
C LEU A 40 -11.43 15.96 34.65
N PRO A 41 -11.76 15.16 35.68
CA PRO A 41 -10.92 15.00 36.87
C PRO A 41 -9.78 14.02 36.59
N ILE A 42 -8.72 14.51 35.93
CA ILE A 42 -7.51 13.70 35.69
C ILE A 42 -6.59 13.79 36.91
N LEU A 43 -6.30 12.62 37.46
CA LEU A 43 -5.65 12.35 38.74
C LEU A 43 -4.35 13.15 38.98
N ARG A 44 -4.32 13.94 40.05
CA ARG A 44 -3.14 14.70 40.49
C ARG A 44 -2.20 13.80 41.29
N CYS A 45 -1.28 13.13 40.60
CA CYS A 45 -0.31 12.22 41.23
C CYS A 45 0.77 13.00 42.01
N THR A 46 0.68 13.00 43.34
CA THR A 46 1.74 13.54 44.22
C THR A 46 2.75 12.45 44.57
N LEU A 47 4.04 12.68 44.32
CA LEU A 47 5.11 11.85 44.86
C LEU A 47 5.14 11.95 46.39
N SER A 48 4.87 10.85 47.08
CA SER A 48 5.30 10.60 48.46
C SER A 48 5.27 9.10 48.77
N ALA A 49 5.93 8.69 49.86
CA ALA A 49 6.04 7.33 50.38
C ALA A 49 6.87 6.31 49.54
N LEU A 50 8.18 6.58 49.41
CA LEU A 50 9.18 5.51 49.36
C LEU A 50 9.26 4.82 50.73
N SER A 51 8.45 3.78 50.98
CA SER A 51 8.74 2.70 51.94
C SER A 51 7.63 1.64 51.93
N ASN A 52 7.77 0.64 51.06
CA ASN A 52 7.23 -0.71 51.29
C ASN A 52 7.95 -1.68 50.36
N ARG A 53 8.58 -2.72 50.92
CA ARG A 53 9.11 -3.83 50.12
C ARG A 53 7.93 -4.72 49.74
N PRO A 54 7.69 -5.03 48.46
CA PRO A 54 6.68 -6.02 48.10
C PRO A 54 7.14 -7.41 48.57
N GLU A 55 6.26 -8.16 49.20
CA GLU A 55 6.49 -9.59 49.46
C GLU A 55 6.54 -10.38 48.12
N PRO A 56 7.27 -11.50 48.07
CA PRO A 56 7.33 -12.32 46.87
C PRO A 56 5.95 -12.90 46.54
N ILE A 57 5.46 -12.59 45.34
CA ILE A 57 4.18 -13.09 44.83
C ILE A 57 4.27 -14.60 44.65
N VAL A 58 3.61 -15.37 45.52
CA VAL A 58 3.41 -16.81 45.34
C VAL A 58 2.33 -17.03 44.28
N LEU A 59 2.74 -17.42 43.07
CA LEU A 59 1.82 -17.82 42.02
C LEU A 59 1.14 -19.15 42.39
N PRO A 60 -0.20 -19.23 42.43
CA PRO A 60 -0.89 -20.49 42.67
C PRO A 60 -0.65 -21.45 41.50
N SER A 61 -0.07 -22.61 41.80
CA SER A 61 0.14 -23.68 40.83
C SER A 61 -1.18 -24.39 40.50
N GLY A 62 -1.70 -24.16 39.29
CA GLY A 62 -2.72 -25.03 38.72
C GLY A 62 -4.10 -24.41 38.44
N THR A 63 -4.16 -23.29 37.72
CA THR A 63 -5.32 -23.02 36.85
C THR A 63 -4.94 -23.43 35.42
N ARG A 64 -5.45 -24.57 34.96
CA ARG A 64 -5.41 -24.88 33.52
C ARG A 64 -6.19 -23.78 32.82
N ASN A 65 -5.56 -23.10 31.85
CA ASN A 65 -6.33 -22.24 30.94
C ASN A 65 -7.47 -23.09 30.35
N PRO A 66 -8.71 -22.58 30.29
CA PRO A 66 -9.73 -23.25 29.48
C PRO A 66 -9.15 -23.39 28.07
N PRO A 67 -9.41 -24.50 27.36
CA PRO A 67 -8.98 -24.62 25.98
C PRO A 67 -9.48 -23.39 25.24
N ARG A 68 -8.58 -22.66 24.56
CA ARG A 68 -9.02 -21.60 23.64
C ARG A 68 -9.97 -22.28 22.68
N GLU A 69 -11.24 -21.95 22.80
CA GLU A 69 -12.26 -22.39 21.87
C GLU A 69 -11.80 -21.88 20.50
N GLN A 70 -11.27 -22.81 19.72
CA GLN A 70 -10.90 -22.52 18.35
C GLN A 70 -12.24 -22.24 17.67
N HIS A 71 -12.54 -20.95 17.49
CA HIS A 71 -13.61 -20.51 16.61
C HIS A 71 -13.25 -21.04 15.22
N THR A 72 -13.70 -22.26 14.95
CA THR A 72 -13.71 -22.82 13.61
C THR A 72 -14.57 -21.85 12.81
N MET A 73 -14.01 -21.28 11.76
CA MET A 73 -14.74 -20.40 10.86
C MET A 73 -15.70 -21.28 10.05
N SER A 74 -16.78 -21.71 10.70
CA SER A 74 -17.80 -22.61 10.20
C SER A 74 -19.04 -21.87 9.67
N ASP A 75 -18.90 -20.59 9.33
CA ASP A 75 -19.62 -20.12 8.16
C ASP A 75 -19.04 -20.88 6.95
N THR A 76 -19.74 -21.94 6.54
CA THR A 76 -19.52 -22.66 5.28
C THR A 76 -20.63 -22.41 4.26
N ALA A 77 -21.66 -21.62 4.61
CA ALA A 77 -22.86 -21.39 3.81
C ALA A 77 -22.69 -20.37 2.66
N HIS A 78 -21.98 -19.26 2.91
CA HIS A 78 -21.65 -18.28 1.86
C HIS A 78 -20.89 -18.90 0.66
N PRO A 79 -21.28 -18.62 -0.60
CA PRO A 79 -20.74 -19.29 -1.79
C PRO A 79 -19.32 -18.85 -2.18
N ILE A 80 -18.86 -17.69 -1.69
CA ILE A 80 -17.51 -17.18 -1.90
C ILE A 80 -16.68 -17.40 -0.64
N ARG A 81 -15.50 -18.03 -0.80
CA ARG A 81 -14.53 -18.28 0.29
C ARG A 81 -13.18 -17.67 -0.05
N ILE A 82 -12.90 -16.54 0.59
CA ILE A 82 -11.63 -15.81 0.47
C ILE A 82 -10.63 -16.38 1.48
N ARG A 83 -9.39 -16.61 1.04
CA ARG A 83 -8.29 -17.13 1.87
C ARG A 83 -7.50 -15.99 2.53
N LYS A 84 -7.19 -14.94 1.77
CA LYS A 84 -6.47 -13.73 2.20
C LYS A 84 -6.63 -12.61 1.16
N ILE A 85 -6.26 -11.38 1.54
CA ILE A 85 -5.81 -10.37 0.57
C ILE A 85 -4.50 -10.87 -0.06
N GLY A 86 -4.37 -10.79 -1.39
CA GLY A 86 -3.15 -11.17 -2.12
C GLY A 86 -2.27 -9.97 -2.43
N HIS A 87 -2.75 -9.10 -3.33
CA HIS A 87 -2.02 -7.91 -3.75
C HIS A 87 -2.91 -6.68 -3.92
N VAL A 88 -2.27 -5.50 -3.85
CA VAL A 88 -2.88 -4.22 -4.21
C VAL A 88 -2.13 -3.63 -5.40
N GLY A 89 -2.88 -3.20 -6.41
CA GLY A 89 -2.35 -2.48 -7.56
C GLY A 89 -2.54 -0.97 -7.41
N LEU A 90 -1.51 -0.18 -7.73
CA LEU A 90 -1.58 1.29 -7.79
C LEU A 90 -1.19 1.83 -9.18
N TYR A 91 -1.91 2.86 -9.63
CA TYR A 91 -1.51 3.72 -10.73
C TYR A 91 -0.56 4.81 -10.24
N CYS A 92 0.62 4.87 -10.86
CA CYS A 92 1.72 5.74 -10.47
C CYS A 92 1.89 6.88 -11.48
N ARG A 93 1.92 8.13 -11.02
CA ARG A 93 2.29 9.28 -11.87
C ARG A 93 3.74 9.19 -12.34
N ASP A 94 4.64 8.85 -11.41
CA ASP A 94 6.05 8.56 -11.64
C ASP A 94 6.32 7.15 -11.12
N LEU A 95 6.35 6.17 -12.04
CA LEU A 95 6.57 4.77 -11.68
C LEU A 95 7.98 4.52 -11.11
N ALA A 96 9.01 5.15 -11.65
CA ALA A 96 10.39 4.93 -11.22
C ALA A 96 10.61 5.38 -9.77
N LYS A 97 10.08 6.55 -9.40
CA LYS A 97 10.11 7.06 -8.02
C LYS A 97 9.32 6.20 -7.04
N MET A 98 8.19 5.63 -7.48
CA MET A 98 7.41 4.71 -6.66
C MET A 98 8.16 3.39 -6.43
N VAL A 99 8.79 2.82 -7.48
CA VAL A 99 9.63 1.62 -7.35
C VAL A 99 10.81 1.87 -6.40
N ASP A 100 11.53 2.98 -6.52
CA ASP A 100 12.60 3.36 -5.59
C ASP A 100 12.09 3.46 -4.14
N PHE A 101 10.96 4.16 -3.92
CA PHE A 101 10.37 4.30 -2.59
C PHE A 101 10.07 2.94 -1.94
N TYR A 102 9.34 2.06 -2.62
CA TYR A 102 8.98 0.75 -2.05
C TYR A 102 10.18 -0.18 -1.88
N THR A 103 11.16 -0.15 -2.80
CA THR A 103 12.31 -1.06 -2.72
C THR A 103 13.38 -0.58 -1.75
N ARG A 104 13.80 0.69 -1.83
CA ARG A 104 14.91 1.26 -1.05
C ARG A 104 14.50 1.69 0.36
N LEU A 105 13.29 2.22 0.56
CA LEU A 105 12.85 2.68 1.90
C LEU A 105 12.01 1.65 2.65
N LEU A 106 11.15 0.89 1.95
CA LEU A 106 10.30 -0.13 2.58
C LEU A 106 10.83 -1.56 2.43
N GLY A 107 11.96 -1.76 1.74
CA GLY A 107 12.64 -3.06 1.63
C GLY A 107 11.92 -4.09 0.76
N PHE A 108 10.96 -3.67 -0.07
CA PHE A 108 10.25 -4.58 -0.98
C PHE A 108 11.22 -5.08 -2.06
N LYS A 109 11.02 -6.30 -2.54
CA LYS A 109 11.81 -6.89 -3.62
C LYS A 109 11.01 -6.88 -4.90
N VAL A 110 11.64 -6.46 -6.00
CA VAL A 110 11.10 -6.71 -7.34
C VAL A 110 11.11 -8.21 -7.56
N SER A 111 9.96 -8.74 -7.97
CA SER A 111 9.82 -10.10 -8.49
C SER A 111 10.00 -10.06 -9.98
N ASP A 112 9.20 -9.23 -10.66
CA ASP A 112 9.24 -9.11 -12.11
C ASP A 112 8.78 -7.75 -12.63
N VAL A 113 9.11 -7.51 -13.90
CA VAL A 113 8.57 -6.41 -14.71
C VAL A 113 8.05 -7.02 -16.00
N ASN A 114 6.78 -6.76 -16.32
CA ASN A 114 6.13 -7.31 -17.51
C ASN A 114 6.36 -6.46 -18.76
N GLU A 115 5.91 -6.98 -19.90
CA GLU A 115 5.98 -6.35 -21.23
C GLU A 115 5.29 -4.98 -21.32
N LYS A 116 4.39 -4.65 -20.38
CA LYS A 116 3.68 -3.37 -20.28
C LYS A 116 4.35 -2.39 -19.32
N GLY A 117 5.52 -2.75 -18.78
CA GLY A 117 6.24 -1.97 -17.77
C GLY A 117 5.61 -1.99 -16.37
N MET A 118 4.65 -2.87 -16.10
CA MET A 118 4.12 -3.03 -14.73
C MET A 118 5.15 -3.76 -13.87
N THR A 119 5.41 -3.23 -12.67
CA THR A 119 6.40 -3.76 -11.73
C THR A 119 5.69 -4.50 -10.59
N PHE A 120 6.07 -5.76 -10.41
CA PHE A 120 5.52 -6.68 -9.41
C PHE A 120 6.48 -6.74 -8.22
N LEU A 121 5.99 -6.35 -7.04
CA LEU A 121 6.77 -6.24 -5.80
C LEU A 121 6.26 -7.24 -4.75
N ARG A 122 7.17 -7.79 -3.96
CA ARG A 122 6.87 -8.64 -2.80
C ARG A 122 7.58 -8.18 -1.53
N PHE A 123 6.98 -8.51 -0.39
CA PHE A 123 7.58 -8.44 0.95
C PHE A 123 7.38 -9.74 1.73
N GLY A 124 7.01 -10.81 1.03
CA GLY A 124 6.82 -12.17 1.56
C GLY A 124 7.15 -13.21 0.49
N GLY A 125 6.67 -14.45 0.68
CA GLY A 125 6.92 -15.56 -0.24
C GLY A 125 5.92 -15.69 -1.40
N ASP A 126 4.91 -14.82 -1.50
CA ASP A 126 4.06 -14.73 -2.70
C ASP A 126 4.86 -14.12 -3.86
N HIS A 127 4.56 -14.48 -5.12
CA HIS A 127 5.17 -13.84 -6.28
C HIS A 127 5.06 -12.32 -6.18
N HIS A 128 3.90 -11.82 -5.79
CA HIS A 128 3.74 -10.40 -5.52
C HIS A 128 2.67 -10.14 -4.46
N SER A 129 2.81 -9.00 -3.79
CA SER A 129 1.83 -8.43 -2.86
C SER A 129 1.53 -6.97 -3.20
N PHE A 130 2.22 -6.40 -4.18
CA PHE A 130 2.00 -5.06 -4.70
C PHE A 130 2.27 -5.01 -6.21
N VAL A 131 1.47 -4.26 -6.95
CA VAL A 131 1.66 -4.00 -8.38
C VAL A 131 1.72 -2.50 -8.60
N LEU A 132 2.74 -2.03 -9.31
CA LEU A 132 2.85 -0.64 -9.74
C LEU A 132 2.70 -0.57 -11.25
N ALA A 133 1.71 0.18 -11.72
CA ALA A 133 1.47 0.46 -13.14
C ALA A 133 1.65 1.96 -13.41
N GLN A 134 2.23 2.31 -14.56
CA GLN A 134 2.29 3.71 -14.99
C GLN A 134 0.88 4.22 -15.28
N MET A 135 0.52 5.37 -14.70
CA MET A 135 -0.76 6.05 -14.95
C MET A 135 -0.79 6.61 -16.37
N SER A 136 -1.91 6.44 -17.09
CA SER A 136 -2.09 6.97 -18.44
C SER A 136 -2.00 8.51 -18.46
N ALA A 137 -1.62 9.09 -19.59
CA ALA A 137 -1.56 10.54 -19.75
C ALA A 137 -2.92 11.24 -19.57
N GLU A 138 -4.02 10.50 -19.76
CA GLU A 138 -5.39 10.99 -19.57
C GLU A 138 -5.78 11.04 -18.08
N GLU A 139 -5.49 9.97 -17.32
CA GLU A 139 -5.69 9.97 -15.86
C GLU A 139 -4.81 11.03 -15.19
N GLN A 140 -3.56 11.22 -15.64
CA GLN A 140 -2.67 12.25 -15.09
C GLN A 140 -3.26 13.67 -15.22
N LYS A 141 -3.98 13.98 -16.32
CA LYS A 141 -4.63 15.28 -16.52
C LYS A 141 -5.77 15.54 -15.52
N LYS A 142 -6.37 14.51 -14.91
CA LYS A 142 -7.40 14.65 -13.86
C LYS A 142 -6.82 15.15 -12.52
N GLY A 143 -5.50 15.12 -12.35
CA GLY A 143 -4.81 15.70 -11.18
C GLY A 143 -5.23 15.05 -9.86
N ALA A 144 -6.04 15.76 -9.08
CA ALA A 144 -6.60 15.26 -7.81
C ALA A 144 -7.74 14.25 -8.01
N GLY A 145 -8.46 14.29 -9.14
CA GLY A 145 -9.52 13.34 -9.50
C GLY A 145 -9.03 12.13 -10.30
N ALA A 146 -7.72 11.86 -10.30
CA ALA A 146 -7.14 10.71 -11.00
C ALA A 146 -7.32 9.42 -10.19
N THR A 147 -7.65 8.32 -10.86
CA THR A 147 -7.82 7.01 -10.22
C THR A 147 -6.47 6.49 -9.75
N LEU A 148 -6.25 6.40 -8.43
CA LEU A 148 -4.97 5.92 -7.86
C LEU A 148 -4.96 4.41 -7.60
N LEU A 149 -6.09 3.85 -7.16
CA LEU A 149 -6.24 2.41 -6.95
C LEU A 149 -6.44 1.73 -8.30
N GLN A 150 -5.59 0.76 -8.62
CA GLN A 150 -5.69 0.01 -9.86
C GLN A 150 -6.50 -1.29 -9.67
N GLN A 151 -6.28 -2.05 -8.59
CA GLN A 151 -7.11 -3.17 -8.16
C GLN A 151 -6.82 -3.60 -6.72
N ILE A 152 -7.77 -4.27 -6.05
CA ILE A 152 -7.55 -5.05 -4.82
C ILE A 152 -7.81 -6.52 -5.12
N ALA A 153 -6.82 -7.38 -4.91
CA ALA A 153 -6.89 -8.80 -5.25
C ALA A 153 -7.02 -9.70 -4.03
N MET A 154 -7.87 -10.72 -4.13
CA MET A 154 -8.22 -11.66 -3.06
C MET A 154 -8.02 -13.11 -3.52
N GLU A 155 -7.34 -13.91 -2.71
CA GLU A 155 -7.03 -15.31 -3.05
C GLU A 155 -8.25 -16.20 -2.78
N VAL A 156 -8.58 -17.06 -3.73
CA VAL A 156 -9.55 -18.15 -3.61
C VAL A 156 -8.88 -19.51 -3.84
N ALA A 157 -9.59 -20.60 -3.52
CA ALA A 157 -8.96 -21.91 -3.38
C ALA A 157 -8.38 -22.54 -4.68
N SER A 158 -8.93 -22.24 -5.86
CA SER A 158 -8.50 -22.82 -7.14
C SER A 158 -9.20 -22.15 -8.34
N LEU A 159 -8.76 -22.47 -9.56
CA LEU A 159 -9.45 -22.11 -10.80
C LEU A 159 -10.94 -22.53 -10.81
N ASP A 160 -11.27 -23.70 -10.29
CA ASP A 160 -12.68 -24.14 -10.20
C ASP A 160 -13.49 -23.28 -9.22
N ALA A 161 -12.86 -22.76 -8.16
CA ALA A 161 -13.48 -21.77 -7.29
C ALA A 161 -13.70 -20.45 -8.05
N LEU A 162 -12.72 -19.97 -8.82
CA LEU A 162 -12.90 -18.78 -9.68
C LEU A 162 -14.09 -18.95 -10.64
N LYS A 163 -14.17 -20.09 -11.36
CA LYS A 163 -15.29 -20.39 -12.27
C LYS A 163 -16.64 -20.34 -11.58
N ARG A 164 -16.78 -21.00 -10.40
CA ARG A 164 -18.03 -20.96 -9.62
C ARG A 164 -18.37 -19.56 -9.12
N ILE A 165 -17.39 -18.82 -8.60
CA ILE A 165 -17.59 -17.46 -8.08
C ILE A 165 -17.97 -16.52 -9.23
N ARG A 166 -17.33 -16.62 -10.40
CA ARG A 166 -17.65 -15.79 -11.57
C ARG A 166 -19.07 -16.05 -12.07
N LYS A 167 -19.50 -17.31 -12.19
CA LYS A 167 -20.89 -17.69 -12.50
C LYS A 167 -21.89 -17.14 -11.48
N TYR A 168 -21.55 -17.19 -10.19
CA TYR A 168 -22.37 -16.61 -9.12
C TYR A 168 -22.48 -15.08 -9.21
N LEU A 169 -21.37 -14.36 -9.36
CA LEU A 169 -21.39 -12.90 -9.48
C LEU A 169 -22.19 -12.42 -10.69
N LEU A 170 -22.07 -13.10 -11.84
CA LEU A 170 -22.89 -12.84 -13.02
C LEU A 170 -24.39 -13.07 -12.76
N SER A 171 -24.77 -14.11 -12.02
CA SER A 171 -26.19 -14.35 -11.69
C SER A 171 -26.76 -13.33 -10.69
N GLN A 172 -25.90 -12.64 -9.94
CA GLN A 172 -26.27 -11.51 -9.08
C GLN A 172 -26.24 -10.15 -9.80
N GLY A 173 -25.96 -10.12 -11.12
CA GLY A 173 -25.90 -8.87 -11.89
C GLY A 173 -24.67 -7.99 -11.62
N VAL A 174 -23.62 -8.55 -11.01
CA VAL A 174 -22.37 -7.81 -10.74
C VAL A 174 -21.63 -7.54 -12.05
N ASN A 175 -21.02 -6.35 -12.19
CA ASN A 175 -20.21 -5.98 -13.35
C ASN A 175 -18.87 -6.74 -13.35
N VAL A 176 -18.89 -7.98 -13.86
CA VAL A 176 -17.70 -8.80 -14.09
C VAL A 176 -17.00 -8.38 -15.38
N ARG A 177 -15.70 -8.12 -15.30
CA ARG A 177 -14.88 -7.67 -16.43
C ARG A 177 -14.21 -8.84 -17.13
N GLY A 178 -14.60 -9.08 -18.37
CA GLY A 178 -13.96 -10.08 -19.24
C GLY A 178 -14.10 -11.52 -18.74
N LYS A 179 -13.29 -12.42 -19.31
CA LYS A 179 -13.20 -13.83 -18.91
C LYS A 179 -12.19 -14.04 -17.78
N ILE A 180 -12.13 -15.27 -17.26
CA ILE A 180 -10.98 -15.72 -16.48
C ILE A 180 -9.75 -15.76 -17.41
N LYS A 181 -8.60 -15.32 -16.92
CA LYS A 181 -7.33 -15.25 -17.66
C LYS A 181 -6.22 -15.87 -16.83
N HIS A 182 -5.28 -16.54 -17.50
CA HIS A 182 -3.99 -16.89 -16.94
C HIS A 182 -3.01 -15.74 -17.16
N GLU A 183 -2.42 -15.21 -16.09
CA GLU A 183 -1.43 -14.15 -16.13
C GLU A 183 -0.02 -14.72 -16.36
N GLY A 184 0.85 -13.95 -17.02
CA GLY A 184 2.21 -14.38 -17.36
C GLY A 184 3.16 -14.33 -16.14
N PRO A 185 3.43 -13.13 -15.60
CA PRO A 185 4.08 -12.98 -14.30
C PRO A 185 3.16 -13.53 -13.20
N GLY A 186 3.70 -14.27 -12.24
CA GLY A 186 2.92 -14.85 -11.14
C GLY A 186 2.18 -16.15 -11.47
N ASN A 187 1.97 -16.48 -12.75
CA ASN A 187 1.33 -17.72 -13.20
C ASN A 187 -0.07 -17.97 -12.57
N ASP A 188 -0.76 -16.91 -12.16
CA ASP A 188 -2.05 -16.95 -11.51
C ASP A 188 -3.23 -16.93 -12.50
N TYR A 189 -4.31 -17.61 -12.13
CA TYR A 189 -5.60 -17.42 -12.77
C TYR A 189 -6.32 -16.26 -12.10
N THR A 190 -6.87 -15.33 -12.87
CA THR A 190 -7.53 -14.12 -12.35
C THR A 190 -8.82 -13.81 -13.11
N PHE A 191 -9.74 -13.10 -12.47
CA PHE A 191 -10.73 -12.26 -13.16
C PHE A 191 -11.06 -11.01 -12.33
N ASP A 192 -11.43 -9.94 -13.04
CA ASP A 192 -11.70 -8.62 -12.46
C ASP A 192 -13.21 -8.35 -12.40
N PHE A 193 -13.67 -7.55 -11.44
CA PHE A 193 -15.05 -7.08 -11.32
C PHE A 193 -15.10 -5.71 -10.63
N ASP A 194 -16.29 -5.11 -10.54
CA ASP A 194 -16.54 -3.89 -9.74
C ASP A 194 -17.39 -4.18 -8.51
N ASP A 195 -17.10 -3.45 -7.43
CA ASP A 195 -18.03 -3.24 -6.33
C ASP A 195 -19.08 -2.15 -6.67
N PRO A 196 -20.10 -1.91 -5.82
CA PRO A 196 -21.13 -0.90 -6.09
C PRO A 196 -20.64 0.55 -6.24
N GLU A 197 -19.44 0.87 -5.74
CA GLU A 197 -18.81 2.20 -5.85
C GLU A 197 -17.84 2.29 -7.05
N GLY A 198 -17.70 1.21 -7.83
CA GLY A 198 -16.81 1.15 -8.99
C GLY A 198 -15.34 0.85 -8.67
N ASN A 199 -15.02 0.39 -7.45
CA ASN A 199 -13.67 -0.05 -7.13
C ASN A 199 -13.37 -1.38 -7.84
N ARG A 200 -12.21 -1.46 -8.50
CA ARG A 200 -11.77 -2.71 -9.12
C ARG A 200 -11.35 -3.73 -8.08
N LEU A 201 -12.11 -4.81 -8.01
CA LEU A 201 -11.77 -6.01 -7.26
C LEU A 201 -11.31 -7.10 -8.23
N GLN A 202 -10.44 -7.98 -7.74
CA GLN A 202 -9.93 -9.14 -8.47
C GLN A 202 -10.00 -10.37 -7.58
N PHE A 203 -10.48 -11.48 -8.12
CA PHE A 203 -10.24 -12.80 -7.52
C PHE A 203 -9.13 -13.51 -8.28
N PHE A 204 -8.25 -14.18 -7.56
CA PHE A 204 -7.18 -14.98 -8.14
C PHE A 204 -6.95 -16.32 -7.42
N SER A 205 -6.27 -17.25 -8.09
CA SER A 205 -5.77 -18.49 -7.51
C SER A 205 -4.44 -18.89 -8.13
N ASP A 206 -3.77 -19.86 -7.50
CA ASP A 206 -2.60 -20.57 -8.07
C ASP A 206 -1.36 -19.69 -8.34
N MET A 207 -1.25 -18.52 -7.70
CA MET A 207 -0.08 -17.65 -7.80
C MET A 207 1.19 -18.34 -7.31
N ASP A 208 2.24 -18.30 -8.16
CA ASP A 208 3.58 -18.79 -7.86
C ASP A 208 4.11 -18.24 -6.52
N ARG A 209 4.87 -19.08 -5.81
CA ARG A 209 5.55 -18.71 -4.57
C ARG A 209 7.04 -18.55 -4.84
N ILE A 210 7.62 -17.42 -4.43
CA ILE A 210 9.07 -17.19 -4.54
C ILE A 210 9.77 -17.81 -3.33
N GLY A 211 10.68 -18.75 -3.62
CA GLY A 211 11.41 -19.53 -2.64
C GLY A 211 12.58 -18.79 -2.00
N TRP A 212 13.38 -19.56 -1.25
CA TRP A 212 14.59 -19.09 -0.56
C TRP A 212 15.71 -18.65 -1.52
N ASP A 213 15.70 -19.17 -2.76
CA ASP A 213 16.62 -18.77 -3.82
C ASP A 213 16.27 -17.39 -4.42
N GLY A 214 15.10 -16.86 -4.08
CA GLY A 214 14.62 -15.54 -4.47
C GLY A 214 14.18 -15.41 -5.92
N LYS A 215 14.13 -16.51 -6.70
CA LYS A 215 13.84 -16.50 -8.13
C LYS A 215 12.34 -16.61 -8.42
N SER A 216 11.89 -15.90 -9.44
CA SER A 216 10.58 -16.08 -10.06
C SER A 216 10.66 -17.04 -11.24
N ARG A 217 9.50 -17.41 -11.79
CA ARG A 217 9.39 -18.21 -13.02
C ARG A 217 10.09 -17.52 -14.19
N PRO A 218 10.99 -18.20 -14.94
CA PRO A 218 11.65 -17.63 -16.11
C PRO A 218 10.66 -17.06 -17.13
N LYS A 219 10.97 -15.89 -17.71
CA LYS A 219 10.07 -15.21 -18.67
C LYS A 219 9.71 -16.05 -19.91
N ALA A 220 10.58 -16.99 -20.30
CA ALA A 220 10.33 -17.92 -21.40
C ALA A 220 9.21 -18.93 -21.12
N GLU A 221 8.84 -19.14 -19.84
CA GLU A 221 7.74 -20.02 -19.43
C GLU A 221 6.41 -19.28 -19.23
N TRP A 222 6.39 -17.95 -19.31
CA TRP A 222 5.18 -17.16 -19.07
C TRP A 222 4.11 -17.46 -20.12
N LYS A 223 2.93 -17.83 -19.65
CA LYS A 223 1.76 -18.14 -20.50
C LYS A 223 0.67 -17.12 -20.27
N ARG A 224 -0.02 -16.76 -21.35
CA ARG A 224 -1.18 -15.88 -21.33
C ARG A 224 -2.27 -16.49 -22.20
N PHE A 225 -3.42 -16.79 -21.61
CA PHE A 225 -4.59 -17.35 -22.30
C PHE A 225 -5.85 -17.06 -21.49
N GLU A 226 -6.99 -17.06 -22.15
CA GLU A 226 -8.30 -16.99 -21.49
C GLU A 226 -8.82 -18.40 -21.15
N VAL A 227 -9.68 -18.48 -20.14
CA VAL A 227 -10.35 -19.70 -19.70
C VAL A 227 -11.85 -19.46 -19.68
N ASP A 228 -12.60 -20.31 -20.36
CA ASP A 228 -14.07 -20.30 -20.34
C ASP A 228 -14.63 -20.85 -19.02
N ASP A 229 -15.86 -20.47 -18.68
CA ASP A 229 -16.47 -20.67 -17.35
C ASP A 229 -16.86 -22.12 -17.03
#